data_AF-A0A2V7XPH7-F1
#
_entry.id   AF-A0A2V7XPH7-F1
#
_cell.length_a   1.000
_cell.length_b   1.000
_cell.length_c   1.000
_cell.angle_alpha   90.00
_cell.angle_beta   90.00
_cell.angle_gamma   90.00
#
_symmetry.space_group_name_H-M   'P 1'
#
loop_
_entity.id
_entity.type
_entity.pdbx_description
1 polymer ?
#
loop_
_entity_poly.entity_id
_entity_poly.type
_entity_poly.pdbx_seq_one_letter_code
_entity_poly.pdbx_strand_id
1 'polypeptide(L)' 'GKGVEIDKRKVQLDEPIKKLGEHEVAIKLHPEVAASLRVLVTKEG' A
#
# COMPACT_ATOMS: atom_id res chain seq x y z
N GLY A 1 -4.79 -20.22 -1.15
CA GLY A 1 -5.45 -18.97 -0.74
C GLY A 1 -5.37 -17.98 -1.88
N LYS A 2 -6.48 -17.37 -2.28
CA LYS A 2 -6.51 -16.39 -3.36
C LYS A 2 -5.93 -15.06 -2.85
N GLY A 3 -4.76 -14.68 -3.34
CA GLY A 3 -4.23 -13.33 -3.15
C GLY A 3 -5.13 -12.33 -3.88
N VAL A 4 -5.40 -11.21 -3.24
CA VAL A 4 -6.15 -10.11 -3.86
C VAL A 4 -5.25 -9.47 -4.92
N GLU A 5 -5.68 -9.45 -6.18
CA GLU A 5 -4.99 -8.69 -7.24
C GLU A 5 -5.20 -7.19 -7.00
N ILE A 6 -4.19 -6.54 -6.43
CA ILE A 6 -4.17 -5.09 -6.22
C ILE A 6 -3.50 -4.46 -7.44
N ASP A 7 -4.30 -3.78 -8.27
CA ASP A 7 -3.81 -2.96 -9.37
C ASP A 7 -2.94 -1.81 -8.82
N LYS A 8 -1.72 -1.65 -9.35
CA LYS A 8 -0.77 -0.59 -8.97
C LYS A 8 -1.35 0.82 -9.05
N ARG A 9 -2.36 1.05 -9.90
CA ARG A 9 -3.05 2.35 -10.03
C ARG A 9 -3.91 2.70 -8.80
N LYS A 10 -4.30 1.71 -8.00
CA LYS A 10 -5.09 1.89 -6.76
C LYS A 10 -4.22 2.21 -5.55
N VAL A 11 -2.90 2.10 -5.67
CA VAL A 11 -1.95 2.44 -4.61
C VAL A 11 -1.64 3.93 -4.74
N GLN A 12 -2.37 4.75 -3.98
CA GLN A 12 -2.05 6.17 -3.84
C GLN A 12 -0.89 6.29 -2.84
N LEU A 13 0.28 6.63 -3.37
CA LEU A 13 1.49 6.91 -2.60
C LEU A 13 1.64 8.43 -2.51
N ASP A 14 1.26 8.99 -1.36
CA ASP A 14 1.36 10.44 -1.11
C ASP A 14 2.82 10.93 -1.14
N GLU A 15 3.78 10.07 -0.78
CA GLU A 15 5.20 10.34 -0.92
C GLU A 15 5.90 9.22 -1.72
N PRO A 16 6.86 9.55 -2.61
CA PRO A 16 7.66 8.54 -3.29
C PRO A 16 8.43 7.70 -2.25
N ILE A 17 8.42 6.38 -2.45
CA ILE A 17 9.14 5.40 -1.63
C ILE A 17 10.66 5.59 -1.82
N LYS A 18 11.22 6.64 -1.23
CA LYS A 18 12.66 6.93 -1.22
C LYS A 18 13.26 6.78 0.19
N LYS A 19 12.41 6.55 1.20
CA LYS A 19 12.81 6.31 2.58
C LYS A 19 12.51 4.86 2.95
N LEU A 20 13.55 4.18 3.44
CA LEU A 20 13.41 2.88 4.10
C LEU A 20 12.60 3.07 5.38
N GLY A 21 11.71 2.13 5.68
CA GLY A 21 10.84 2.20 6.86
C GLY A 21 9.42 1.69 6.61
N GLU A 22 8.59 1.79 7.63
CA GLU A 22 7.16 1.44 7.57
C GLU A 22 6.36 2.61 7.00
N HIS A 23 5.50 2.31 6.03
CA HIS A 23 4.60 3.25 5.37
C HIS A 23 3.17 2.73 5.49
N GLU A 24 2.26 3.55 5.99
CA GLU A 24 0.84 3.21 6.07
C GLU A 24 0.12 3.70 4.81
N VAL A 25 -0.44 2.78 4.04
CA VAL A 25 -1.12 3.04 2.76
C VAL A 25 -2.60 2.74 2.96
N ALA A 26 -3.45 3.76 2.77
CA ALA A 26 -4.89 3.56 2.80
C ALA A 26 -5.39 3.05 1.44
N ILE A 27 -6.13 1.95 1.45
CA ILE A 27 -6.78 1.37 0.27
C ILE A 27 -8.28 1.52 0.43
N LYS A 28 -8.92 2.20 -0.52
CA LYS A 28 -10.39 2.24 -0.64
C LYS A 28 -10.88 1.00 -1.37
N LEU A 29 -11.62 0.14 -0.69
CA LEU A 29 -12.23 -1.06 -1.26
C LEU A 29 -13.65 -0.79 -1.77
N HIS A 30 -14.41 0.04 -1.04
CA HIS A 30 -15.79 0.44 -1.34
C HIS A 30 -16.05 1.86 -0.78
N PRO A 31 -17.05 2.62 -1.27
CA PRO A 31 -17.41 3.95 -0.73
C PRO A 31 -17.49 4.09 0.79
N GLU A 32 -17.85 3.02 1.50
CA GLU A 32 -17.99 2.99 2.96
C GLU A 32 -16.87 2.23 3.67
N VAL A 33 -15.95 1.60 2.92
CA VAL A 33 -14.90 0.72 3.47
C VAL A 33 -13.53 1.16 2.99
N ALA A 34 -12.78 1.75 3.91
CA ALA A 34 -11.35 2.02 3.78
C ALA A 34 -10.56 1.04 4.67
N ALA A 35 -9.49 0.48 4.14
CA ALA A 35 -8.57 -0.40 4.84
C ALA A 35 -7.17 0.22 4.88
N SER A 36 -6.49 0.17 6.01
CA SER A 36 -5.10 0.63 6.15
C SER A 36 -4.14 -0.55 6.01
N LEU A 37 -3.20 -0.46 5.08
CA LEU A 37 -2.17 -1.47 4.84
C LEU A 37 -0.82 -0.92 5.28
N ARG A 38 -0.11 -1.63 6.15
CA ARG A 38 1.28 -1.28 6.51
C ARG A 38 2.25 -1.96 5.55
N VAL A 39 3.04 -1.16 4.85
CA VAL A 39 4.05 -1.60 3.88
C VAL A 39 5.43 -1.30 4.45
N LEU A 40 6.24 -2.33 4.65
CA LEU A 40 7.63 -2.17 5.06
C LEU A 40 8.52 -2.10 3.81
N VAL A 41 9.24 -0.99 3.65
CA VAL A 41 10.18 -0.78 2.56
C VAL A 41 11.58 -1.12 3.06
N THR A 42 12.08 -2.27 2.61
CA THR A 42 13.46 -2.70 2.87
C THR A 42 14.34 -2.48 1.64
N LYS A 43 15.64 -2.26 1.87
CA LYS A 43 16.60 -2.19 0.77
C LYS A 43 16.64 -3.57 0.10
N GLU A 44 16.53 -3.59 -1.24
CA GLU A 44 16.77 -4.81 -2.01
C GLU A 44 18.24 -5.23 -1.84
N GLY A 45 18.45 -6.48 -1.45
CA GLY A 45 19.76 -7.07 -1.18
C GLY A 45 20.43 -7.60 -2.44
#